data_AF-A0A924HHE9-F1
#
_entry.id   AF-A0A924HHE9-F1
#
_cell.length_a   1.000
_cell.length_b   1.000
_cell.length_c   1.000
_cell.angle_alpha   90.00
_cell.angle_beta   90.00
_cell.angle_gamma   90.00
#
_symmetry.space_group_name_H-M   'P 1'
#
loop_
_entity.id
_entity.type
_entity.pdbx_description
1 polymer ?
#
loop_
_entity_poly.entity_id
_entity_poly.type
_entity_poly.pdbx_seq_one_letter_code
_entity_poly.pdbx_strand_id
1 'polypeptide(L)'
;MNLSINTPALLFPAISLIMLAYTNRFLALANLVRNLHAKYTSESKNGVIHNQIKTLRYRLRLINDMEAFGICSFITCIVCMFFIYIGKELTAEVLFAISLLFFIASLFTSLIEIILSTKALEYELSDMELNNPSLVQYIKNKFDKEQIK
;
A
#
# COMPACT_ATOMS: atom_id res chain seq x y z
N MET A 1 31.14 -14.53 -9.89
CA MET A 1 31.13 -13.10 -10.30
C MET A 1 31.70 -12.35 -9.10
N ASN A 2 32.72 -11.49 -9.22
CA ASN A 2 33.24 -10.85 -8.00
C ASN A 2 32.23 -9.82 -7.44
N LEU A 3 31.43 -10.22 -6.46
CA LEU A 3 30.43 -9.37 -5.81
C LEU A 3 31.16 -8.37 -4.89
N SER A 4 31.28 -7.12 -5.34
CA SER A 4 31.85 -6.04 -4.52
C SER A 4 30.89 -5.63 -3.42
N ILE A 5 31.42 -5.20 -2.27
CA ILE A 5 30.64 -4.60 -1.16
C ILE A 5 29.75 -3.42 -1.61
N ASN A 6 30.14 -2.76 -2.70
CA ASN A 6 29.37 -1.66 -3.28
C ASN A 6 28.02 -2.11 -3.87
N THR A 7 27.92 -3.35 -4.38
CA THR A 7 26.69 -3.81 -5.04
C THR A 7 25.51 -3.95 -4.07
N PRO A 8 25.66 -4.62 -2.90
CA PRO A 8 24.61 -4.63 -1.90
C PRO A 8 24.39 -3.24 -1.25
N ALA A 9 25.42 -2.38 -1.21
CA ALA A 9 25.32 -1.06 -0.58
C ALA A 9 24.37 -0.11 -1.31
N LEU A 10 24.22 -0.28 -2.62
CA LEU A 10 23.25 0.48 -3.41
C LEU A 10 21.79 0.19 -3.02
N LEU A 11 21.51 -0.96 -2.37
CA LEU A 11 20.15 -1.31 -1.93
C LEU A 11 19.74 -0.54 -0.67
N PHE A 12 20.68 -0.14 0.20
CA PHE A 12 20.36 0.53 1.45
C PHE A 12 19.54 1.83 1.31
N PRO A 13 19.91 2.80 0.44
CA PRO A 13 19.10 4.00 0.25
C PRO A 13 17.73 3.68 -0.35
N ALA A 14 17.65 2.72 -1.29
CA ALA A 14 16.38 2.33 -1.91
C ALA A 14 15.43 1.68 -0.90
N ILE A 15 15.92 0.72 -0.10
CA ILE A 15 15.14 0.05 0.95
C ILE A 15 14.68 1.08 2.00
N SER A 16 15.56 1.98 2.44
CA SER A 16 15.21 3.00 3.44
C SER A 16 14.10 3.95 2.97
N LEU A 17 14.16 4.39 1.71
CA LEU A 17 13.12 5.27 1.13
C LEU A 17 11.77 4.55 1.03
N ILE A 18 11.78 3.28 0.64
CA ILE A 18 10.58 2.46 0.52
C ILE A 18 9.96 2.19 1.89
N MET A 19 10.76 1.88 2.92
CA MET A 19 10.28 1.71 4.29
C MET A 19 9.55 2.96 4.79
N LEU A 20 10.13 4.15 4.57
CA LEU A 20 9.47 5.41 4.92
C LEU A 20 8.13 5.57 4.20
N ALA A 21 8.05 5.23 2.91
CA ALA A 21 6.80 5.27 2.16
C ALA A 21 5.74 4.29 2.72
N TYR A 22 6.15 3.09 3.14
CA TYR A 22 5.27 2.08 3.73
C TYR A 22 4.75 2.54 5.10
N THR A 23 5.61 3.05 5.98
CA THR A 23 5.20 3.60 7.27
C THR A 23 4.20 4.74 7.11
N ASN A 24 4.44 5.66 6.15
CA ASN A 24 3.52 6.76 5.86
C ASN A 24 2.15 6.24 5.41
N ARG A 25 2.12 5.23 4.53
CA ARG A 25 0.87 4.62 4.08
C ARG A 25 0.15 3.90 5.22
N PHE A 26 0.87 3.16 6.05
CA PHE A 26 0.32 2.49 7.23
C PHE A 26 -0.36 3.49 8.16
N LEU A 27 0.30 4.59 8.48
CA LEU A 27 -0.22 5.63 9.38
C LEU A 27 -1.50 6.25 8.80
N ALA A 28 -1.52 6.56 7.51
CA ALA A 28 -2.70 7.11 6.84
C ALA A 28 -3.90 6.15 6.93
N LEU A 29 -3.72 4.86 6.63
CA LEU A 29 -4.79 3.87 6.71
C LEU A 29 -5.24 3.63 8.16
N ALA A 30 -4.31 3.57 9.12
CA ALA A 30 -4.63 3.38 10.52
C ALA A 30 -5.50 4.53 11.06
N ASN A 31 -5.19 5.77 10.67
CA ASN A 31 -5.99 6.94 11.02
C ASN A 31 -7.38 6.89 10.38
N LEU A 32 -7.47 6.50 9.10
CA LEU A 32 -8.76 6.33 8.43
C LEU A 32 -9.64 5.27 9.11
N VAL A 33 -9.05 4.13 9.49
CA VAL A 33 -9.76 3.07 10.25
C VAL A 33 -10.28 3.59 11.58
N ARG A 34 -9.48 4.35 12.34
CA ARG A 34 -9.90 4.96 13.61
C ARG A 34 -11.08 5.93 13.41
N ASN A 35 -11.01 6.78 12.39
CA ASN A 35 -12.08 7.74 12.07
C ASN A 35 -13.38 7.02 11.67
N LEU A 36 -13.31 6.03 10.78
CA LEU A 36 -14.49 5.25 10.38
C LEU A 36 -15.07 4.44 11.53
N HIS A 37 -14.24 3.89 12.42
CA HIS A 37 -14.70 3.19 13.60
C HIS A 37 -15.43 4.12 14.59
N ALA A 38 -14.93 5.33 14.79
CA ALA A 38 -15.61 6.34 15.58
C ALA A 38 -17.00 6.66 14.99
N LYS A 39 -17.06 6.90 13.66
CA LYS A 39 -18.31 7.17 12.94
C LYS A 39 -19.31 6.01 13.00
N TYR A 40 -18.83 4.77 12.86
CA TYR A 40 -19.66 3.56 12.99
C TYR A 40 -20.30 3.41 14.38
N THR A 41 -19.59 3.88 15.42
CA THR A 41 -20.07 3.81 16.81
C THR A 41 -21.06 4.94 17.12
N SER A 42 -20.89 6.12 16.53
CA SER A 42 -21.74 7.30 16.74
C SER A 42 -23.02 7.32 15.89
N GLU A 43 -22.95 6.83 14.65
CA GLU A 43 -24.08 6.82 13.71
C GLU A 43 -24.54 5.36 13.47
N SER A 44 -25.77 5.05 13.89
CA SER A 44 -26.56 3.82 13.63
C SER A 44 -25.87 2.74 12.77
N LYS A 45 -24.90 2.00 13.31
CA LYS A 45 -24.26 0.76 12.78
C LYS A 45 -24.48 0.49 11.28
N ASN A 46 -23.98 1.39 10.44
CA ASN A 46 -24.15 1.27 8.99
C ASN A 46 -23.29 0.12 8.44
N GLY A 47 -23.93 -0.86 7.78
CA GLY A 47 -23.23 -2.02 7.19
C GLY A 47 -22.17 -1.65 6.15
N VAL A 48 -22.31 -0.51 5.48
CA VAL A 48 -21.34 0.03 4.52
C VAL A 48 -20.02 0.40 5.22
N ILE A 49 -20.08 1.11 6.34
CA ILE A 49 -18.89 1.52 7.11
C ILE A 49 -18.17 0.28 7.66
N HIS A 50 -18.91 -0.73 8.10
CA HIS A 50 -18.32 -2.00 8.53
C HIS A 50 -17.50 -2.67 7.42
N ASN A 51 -18.05 -2.70 6.20
CA ASN A 51 -17.35 -3.27 5.03
C ASN A 51 -16.12 -2.46 4.64
N GLN A 52 -16.16 -1.13 4.68
CA GLN A 52 -15.00 -0.26 4.45
C GLN A 52 -13.87 -0.55 5.45
N ILE A 53 -14.19 -0.64 6.75
CA ILE A 53 -13.22 -0.98 7.81
C ILE A 53 -12.59 -2.35 7.53
N LYS A 54 -13.37 -3.35 7.12
CA LYS A 54 -12.86 -4.69 6.79
C LYS A 54 -11.86 -4.65 5.63
N THR A 55 -12.15 -3.90 4.57
CA THR A 55 -11.24 -3.72 3.43
C THR A 55 -9.95 -3.00 3.84
N LEU A 56 -10.06 -1.95 4.64
CA LEU A 56 -8.88 -1.22 5.16
C LEU A 56 -8.00 -2.10 6.06
N ARG A 57 -8.60 -2.97 6.88
CA ARG A 57 -7.83 -3.94 7.70
C ARG A 57 -7.05 -4.93 6.84
N TYR A 58 -7.62 -5.39 5.74
CA TYR A 58 -6.90 -6.26 4.80
C TYR A 58 -5.70 -5.52 4.17
N ARG A 59 -5.91 -4.28 3.73
CA ARG A 59 -4.83 -3.43 3.20
C ARG A 59 -3.73 -3.15 4.22
N LEU A 60 -4.07 -2.86 5.48
CA LEU A 60 -3.10 -2.72 6.56
C LEU A 60 -2.23 -3.97 6.75
N ARG A 61 -2.83 -5.16 6.60
CA ARG A 61 -2.07 -6.42 6.65
C ARG A 61 -1.09 -6.53 5.48
N LEU A 62 -1.50 -6.17 4.26
CA LEU A 62 -0.59 -6.14 3.11
C LEU A 62 0.60 -5.18 3.32
N ILE A 63 0.38 -4.04 3.97
CA ILE A 63 1.46 -3.09 4.32
C ILE A 63 2.44 -3.70 5.33
N ASN A 64 1.92 -4.34 6.38
CA ASN A 64 2.78 -5.06 7.32
C ASN A 64 3.57 -6.18 6.64
N ASP A 65 2.95 -6.93 5.73
CA ASP A 65 3.59 -8.05 5.03
C ASP A 65 4.70 -7.54 4.07
N MET A 66 4.44 -6.49 3.27
CA MET A 66 5.47 -5.91 2.40
C MET A 66 6.64 -5.32 3.21
N GLU A 67 6.37 -4.70 4.36
CA GLU A 67 7.39 -4.15 5.24
C GLU A 67 8.23 -5.26 5.88
N ALA A 68 7.59 -6.34 6.33
CA ALA A 68 8.29 -7.52 6.86
C ALA A 68 9.23 -8.15 5.82
N PHE A 69 8.76 -8.36 4.57
CA PHE A 69 9.61 -8.88 3.50
C PHE A 69 10.79 -7.95 3.18
N GLY A 70 10.57 -6.63 3.17
CA GLY A 70 11.65 -5.67 2.94
C GLY A 70 12.67 -5.65 4.09
N ILE A 71 12.24 -5.79 5.34
CA ILE A 71 13.13 -5.94 6.50
C ILE A 71 13.93 -7.24 6.43
N CYS A 72 13.29 -8.37 6.07
CA CYS A 72 13.98 -9.64 5.85
C CYS A 72 15.04 -9.54 4.74
N SER A 73 14.73 -8.84 3.65
CA SER A 73 15.69 -8.53 2.59
C SER A 73 16.86 -7.71 3.12
N PHE A 74 16.59 -6.64 3.87
CA PHE A 74 17.61 -5.76 4.46
C PHE A 74 18.55 -6.51 5.41
N ILE A 75 18.01 -7.32 6.31
CA ILE A 75 18.81 -8.15 7.24
C ILE A 75 19.68 -9.13 6.45
N THR A 76 19.10 -9.82 5.46
CA THR A 76 19.86 -10.77 4.63
C THR A 76 20.97 -10.07 3.84
N CYS A 77 20.73 -8.84 3.39
CA CYS A 77 21.72 -8.00 2.71
C CYS A 77 22.88 -7.59 3.64
N ILE A 78 22.60 -7.24 4.90
CA ILE A 78 23.64 -6.98 5.91
C ILE A 78 24.49 -8.22 6.16
N VAL A 79 23.85 -9.39 6.29
CA VAL A 79 24.57 -10.67 6.46
C VAL A 79 25.41 -10.98 5.22
N CYS A 80 24.90 -10.75 4.00
CA CYS A 80 25.67 -10.85 2.76
C CYS A 80 26.94 -9.98 2.81
N MET A 81 26.83 -8.71 3.17
CA MET A 81 27.99 -7.81 3.30
C MET A 81 29.01 -8.31 4.32
N PHE A 82 28.56 -8.90 5.43
CA PHE A 82 29.45 -9.52 6.40
C PHE A 82 30.24 -10.70 5.78
N PHE A 83 29.60 -11.53 4.96
CA PHE A 83 30.28 -12.62 4.24
C PHE A 83 31.27 -12.13 3.17
N ILE A 84 30.97 -11.01 2.50
CA ILE A 84 31.93 -10.33 1.60
C ILE A 84 33.15 -9.88 2.42
N TYR A 85 32.93 -9.27 3.59
CA TYR A 85 34.00 -8.76 4.44
C TYR A 85 34.98 -9.85 4.90
N ILE A 86 34.49 -11.05 5.25
CA ILE A 86 35.34 -12.19 5.65
C ILE A 86 35.87 -13.02 4.47
N GLY A 87 35.63 -12.60 3.22
CA GLY A 87 36.14 -13.26 2.01
C GLY A 87 35.42 -14.55 1.58
N LYS A 88 34.17 -14.76 2.01
CA LYS A 88 33.35 -15.94 1.66
C LYS A 88 32.40 -15.62 0.49
N GLU A 89 32.96 -15.53 -0.71
CA GLU A 89 32.25 -15.05 -1.91
C GLU A 89 31.02 -15.88 -2.29
N LEU A 90 31.13 -17.22 -2.36
CA LEU A 90 30.00 -18.09 -2.73
C LEU A 90 28.80 -17.91 -1.79
N THR A 91 29.05 -17.83 -0.48
CA THR A 91 27.99 -17.63 0.51
C THR A 91 27.37 -16.24 0.38
N ALA A 92 28.18 -15.21 0.11
CA ALA A 92 27.70 -13.87 -0.14
C ALA A 92 26.81 -13.79 -1.39
N GLU A 93 27.20 -14.41 -2.51
CA GLU A 93 26.40 -14.44 -3.75
C GLU A 93 25.02 -15.07 -3.51
N VAL A 94 24.96 -16.21 -2.80
CA VAL A 94 23.70 -16.89 -2.50
C VAL A 94 22.81 -16.04 -1.59
N LEU A 95 23.36 -15.46 -0.52
CA LEU A 95 22.61 -14.59 0.38
C LEU A 95 22.11 -13.32 -0.32
N PHE A 96 22.91 -12.76 -1.23
CA PHE A 96 22.51 -11.62 -2.03
C PHE A 96 21.29 -11.97 -2.90
N ALA A 97 21.33 -13.10 -3.59
CA ALA A 97 20.19 -13.57 -4.39
C ALA A 97 18.93 -13.76 -3.53
N ILE A 98 19.05 -14.34 -2.34
CA ILE A 98 17.92 -14.51 -1.40
C ILE A 98 17.36 -13.15 -0.96
N SER A 99 18.22 -12.17 -0.66
CA SER A 99 17.77 -10.82 -0.29
C SER A 99 16.97 -10.15 -1.41
N LEU A 100 17.36 -10.34 -2.66
CA LEU A 100 16.65 -9.83 -3.83
C LEU A 100 15.28 -10.52 -3.99
N LEU A 101 15.18 -11.82 -3.74
CA LEU A 101 13.89 -12.52 -3.77
C LEU A 101 12.90 -11.97 -2.74
N PHE A 102 13.35 -11.72 -1.50
CA PHE A 102 12.52 -11.07 -0.48
C PHE A 102 12.13 -9.65 -0.88
N PHE A 103 13.05 -8.89 -1.49
CA PHE A 103 12.75 -7.54 -1.94
C PHE A 103 11.72 -7.53 -3.08
N ILE A 104 11.83 -8.45 -4.03
CA ILE A 104 10.87 -8.64 -5.11
C ILE A 104 9.48 -9.00 -4.53
N ALA A 105 9.41 -9.92 -3.56
CA ALA A 105 8.16 -10.26 -2.89
C ALA A 105 7.51 -9.06 -2.17
N SER A 106 8.32 -8.24 -1.51
CA SER A 106 7.88 -6.97 -0.90
C SER A 106 7.27 -6.03 -1.95
N LEU A 107 7.97 -5.82 -3.07
CA LEU A 107 7.51 -4.94 -4.16
C LEU A 107 6.23 -5.45 -4.84
N PHE A 108 6.11 -6.76 -5.07
CA PHE A 108 4.88 -7.34 -5.62
C PHE A 108 3.68 -7.14 -4.67
N THR A 109 3.89 -7.33 -3.37
CA THR A 109 2.86 -7.09 -2.35
C THR A 109 2.48 -5.60 -2.32
N SER A 110 3.47 -4.71 -2.44
CA SER A 110 3.25 -3.26 -2.60
C SER A 110 2.41 -2.92 -3.83
N LEU A 111 2.67 -3.55 -4.97
CA LEU A 111 1.88 -3.33 -6.19
C LEU A 111 0.42 -3.74 -6.00
N ILE A 112 0.18 -4.91 -5.39
CA ILE A 112 -1.17 -5.40 -5.09
C ILE A 112 -1.92 -4.41 -4.19
N GLU A 113 -1.27 -3.90 -3.13
CA GLU A 113 -1.90 -2.93 -2.24
C GLU A 113 -2.21 -1.61 -2.95
N ILE A 114 -1.33 -1.12 -3.82
CA ILE A 114 -1.57 0.10 -4.61
C ILE A 114 -2.83 -0.06 -5.45
N ILE A 115 -2.96 -1.18 -6.18
CA ILE A 115 -4.12 -1.44 -7.03
C ILE A 115 -5.41 -1.48 -6.18
N LEU A 116 -5.36 -2.16 -5.03
CA LEU A 116 -6.50 -2.23 -4.13
C LEU A 116 -6.85 -0.86 -3.52
N SER A 117 -5.84 -0.04 -3.21
CA SER A 117 -6.01 1.32 -2.73
C SER A 117 -6.76 2.19 -3.74
N THR A 118 -6.32 2.16 -4.99
CA THR A 118 -6.95 2.93 -6.07
C THR A 118 -8.38 2.49 -6.29
N LYS A 119 -8.63 1.17 -6.37
CA LYS A 119 -9.98 0.62 -6.56
C LYS A 119 -10.93 0.97 -5.42
N ALA A 120 -10.46 0.93 -4.17
CA ALA A 120 -11.28 1.31 -3.02
C ALA A 120 -11.65 2.80 -3.04
N LEU A 121 -10.73 3.66 -3.48
CA LEU A 121 -10.98 5.09 -3.62
C LEU A 121 -11.97 5.42 -4.76
N GLU A 122 -11.82 4.75 -5.90
CA GLU A 122 -12.73 4.88 -7.04
C GLU A 122 -14.16 4.43 -6.69
N TYR A 123 -14.30 3.33 -5.94
CA TYR A 123 -15.60 2.87 -5.45
C TYR A 123 -16.27 3.91 -4.52
N GLU A 124 -15.49 4.52 -3.61
CA GLU A 124 -16.00 5.55 -2.70
C GLU A 124 -16.44 6.82 -3.45
N LEU A 125 -15.67 7.26 -4.46
CA LEU A 125 -16.04 8.42 -5.30
C LEU A 125 -17.27 8.13 -6.15
N SER A 126 -17.37 6.94 -6.73
CA SER A 126 -18.50 6.58 -7.61
C SER A 126 -19.84 6.59 -6.86
N ASP A 127 -19.86 6.20 -5.57
CA ASP A 127 -21.05 6.27 -4.72
C ASP A 127 -21.47 7.73 -4.42
N MET A 128 -20.50 8.66 -4.36
CA MET A 128 -20.78 10.10 -4.24
C MET A 128 -21.30 10.72 -5.54
N GLU A 129 -20.83 10.26 -6.70
CA GLU A 129 -21.30 10.71 -8.01
C GLU A 129 -22.71 10.20 -8.32
N LEU A 130 -23.06 8.97 -7.93
CA LEU A 130 -24.42 8.44 -8.11
C LEU A 130 -25.46 9.14 -7.21
N ASN A 131 -25.07 9.52 -5.99
CA ASN A 131 -25.98 10.20 -5.04
C ASN A 131 -26.13 11.71 -5.28
N ASN A 132 -25.30 12.32 -6.13
CA ASN A 132 -25.51 13.68 -6.62
C ASN A 132 -26.03 13.58 -8.06
N PRO A 133 -27.35 13.71 -8.33
CA PRO A 133 -27.79 13.82 -9.71
C PRO A 133 -27.01 14.99 -10.31
N SER A 134 -26.21 14.69 -11.34
CA SER A 134 -25.36 15.67 -12.00
C SER A 134 -26.14 16.97 -12.19
N LEU A 135 -25.50 18.12 -11.94
CA LEU A 135 -26.13 19.42 -12.18
C LEU A 135 -26.75 19.48 -13.60
N VAL A 136 -26.18 18.73 -14.55
CA VAL A 136 -26.72 18.49 -15.89
C VAL A 136 -28.12 17.87 -15.87
N GLN A 137 -28.37 16.86 -15.04
CA GLN A 137 -29.67 16.20 -14.91
C GLN A 137 -30.69 17.05 -14.14
N TYR A 138 -30.24 17.83 -13.13
CA TYR A 138 -31.10 18.82 -12.46
C TYR A 138 -31.50 19.97 -13.40
N ILE A 139 -30.54 20.48 -14.19
CA ILE A 139 -30.75 21.53 -15.19
C ILE A 139 -31.65 21.00 -16.31
N LYS A 140 -31.41 19.79 -16.83
CA LYS A 140 -32.26 19.15 -17.86
C LYS A 140 -33.70 18.99 -17.38
N ASN A 141 -33.92 18.46 -16.17
CA ASN A 141 -35.26 18.32 -15.61
C ASN A 141 -35.96 19.66 -15.33
N LYS A 142 -35.21 20.73 -15.08
CA LYS A 142 -35.75 22.09 -14.93
C LYS A 142 -36.17 22.68 -16.29
N PHE A 143 -35.34 22.52 -17.33
CA PHE A 143 -35.66 22.96 -18.69
C PHE A 143 -36.84 22.18 -19.29
N ASP A 144 -36.90 20.87 -19.08
CA ASP A 144 -38.01 20.04 -19.55
C ASP A 144 -39.34 20.40 -18.87
N LYS A 145 -39.31 20.91 -17.62
CA LYS A 145 -40.51 21.43 -16.92
C LYS A 145 -40.95 22.82 -17.36
N GLU A 146 -40.04 23.66 -17.86
CA GLU A 146 -40.37 24.99 -18.36
C GLU A 146 -40.94 24.96 -19.80
N GLN A 147 -40.70 23.90 -20.57
CA GLN A 147 -41.28 23.72 -21.92
C GLN A 147 -42.71 23.14 -21.93
N ILE A 148 -43.25 22.72 -20.78
CA ILE A 148 -44.62 22.13 -20.66
C ILE A 148 -45.63 23.16 -20.11
N LYS A 149 -45.24 24.44 -20.00
CA LYS A 149 -46.14 25.56 -19.64
C LYS A 149 -46.27 26.54 -20.80
#